data_AF-A0A510JI10-F1
#
_entry.id   AF-A0A510JI10-F1
#
_cell.length_a   1.000
_cell.length_b   1.000
_cell.length_c   1.000
_cell.angle_alpha   90.00
_cell.angle_beta   90.00
_cell.angle_gamma   90.00
#
_symmetry.space_group_name_H-M   'P 1'
#
loop_
_entity.id
_entity.type
_entity.pdbx_description
1 polymer ?
#
loop_
_entity_poly.entity_id
_entity_poly.type
_entity_poly.pdbx_seq_one_letter_code
_entity_poly.pdbx_strand_id
1 'polypeptide(L)'
;MITTGKSSLIAVDVLQKEEVKELEVKSIFSYGFDSAKENYAKYSCKFSSLSNFDVLIKLLAQSDYLTQDEAKIALEWSKNPEKWGR
;
A
#
# COMPACT_ATOMS: atom_id res chain seq x y z
N MET A 1 1.31 -5.02 -6.98
CA MET A 1 1.83 -4.29 -5.79
C MET A 1 1.06 -2.99 -5.65
N ILE A 2 0.74 -2.56 -4.43
CA ILE A 2 0.00 -1.33 -4.16
C ILE A 2 0.92 -0.28 -3.53
N THR A 3 1.16 0.82 -4.25
CA THR A 3 1.74 2.06 -3.73
C THR A 3 0.61 3.04 -3.42
N THR A 4 0.13 3.78 -4.42
CA THR A 4 -1.02 4.71 -4.33
C THR A 4 -2.33 4.08 -4.81
N GLY A 5 -2.28 2.89 -5.38
CA GLY A 5 -3.44 2.19 -5.95
C GLY A 5 -3.91 2.68 -7.33
N LYS A 6 -3.35 3.77 -7.87
CA LYS A 6 -3.83 4.38 -9.12
C LYS A 6 -3.84 3.42 -10.32
N SER A 7 -2.80 2.60 -10.48
CA SER A 7 -2.68 1.68 -11.62
C SER A 7 -3.78 0.62 -11.64
N SER A 8 -4.09 0.00 -10.50
CA SER A 8 -5.17 -0.99 -10.41
C SER A 8 -6.56 -0.35 -10.47
N LEU A 9 -6.70 0.90 -10.01
CA LEU A 9 -7.96 1.64 -10.11
C LEU A 9 -8.35 1.97 -11.56
N ILE A 10 -7.41 2.02 -12.51
CA ILE A 10 -7.75 2.11 -13.94
C ILE A 10 -8.59 0.90 -14.37
N ALA A 11 -8.22 -0.30 -13.92
CA ALA A 11 -8.99 -1.51 -14.23
C ALA A 11 -10.34 -1.51 -13.53
N VAL A 12 -10.40 -1.06 -12.26
CA VAL A 12 -11.65 -0.90 -11.51
C VAL A 12 -12.60 0.07 -12.22
N ASP A 13 -12.11 1.22 -12.67
CA ASP A 13 -12.89 2.23 -13.40
C ASP A 13 -13.52 1.66 -14.67
N VAL A 14 -12.74 0.93 -15.47
CA VAL A 14 -13.24 0.29 -16.69
C VAL A 14 -14.32 -0.74 -16.35
N LEU A 15 -14.10 -1.59 -15.35
CA LEU A 15 -15.09 -2.60 -14.95
C LEU A 15 -16.38 -1.96 -14.40
N GLN A 16 -16.28 -0.87 -13.65
CA GLN A 16 -17.46 -0.15 -13.14
C GLN A 16 -18.26 0.53 -14.26
N LYS A 17 -17.61 1.02 -15.32
CA LYS A 17 -18.28 1.55 -16.51
C LYS A 17 -19.07 0.49 -17.26
N GLU A 18 -18.63 -0.77 -17.19
CA GLU A 18 -19.35 -1.95 -17.68
C GLU A 18 -20.34 -2.51 -16.63
N GLU A 19 -20.74 -1.69 -15.66
CA GLU A 19 -21.72 -2.00 -14.61
C GLU A 19 -21.35 -3.17 -13.67
N VAL A 20 -20.07 -3.58 -13.63
CA VAL A 20 -19.60 -4.60 -12.69
C VAL A 20 -19.58 -4.04 -11.27
N LYS A 21 -20.27 -4.73 -10.35
CA LYS A 21 -20.44 -4.32 -8.96
C LYS A 21 -19.56 -5.14 -8.02
N GLU A 22 -19.35 -4.60 -6.81
CA GLU A 22 -18.70 -5.30 -5.69
C GLU A 22 -17.25 -5.76 -5.95
N LEU A 23 -16.47 -4.92 -6.65
CA LEU A 23 -15.07 -5.22 -6.95
C LEU A 23 -14.18 -5.17 -5.70
N GLU A 24 -13.28 -6.14 -5.59
CA GLU A 24 -12.16 -6.14 -4.67
C GLU A 24 -10.83 -6.35 -5.40
N VAL A 25 -9.85 -5.49 -5.14
CA VAL A 25 -8.48 -5.68 -5.62
C VAL A 25 -7.65 -6.44 -4.60
N LYS A 26 -7.14 -7.61 -4.98
CA LYS A 26 -6.14 -8.37 -4.22
C LYS A 26 -4.74 -8.09 -4.75
N SER A 27 -3.77 -7.96 -3.85
CA SER A 27 -2.37 -7.77 -4.23
C SER A 27 -1.41 -8.61 -3.39
N ILE A 28 -0.21 -8.88 -3.90
CA ILE A 28 0.82 -9.59 -3.12
C ILE A 28 1.38 -8.70 -2.00
N PHE A 29 1.57 -7.41 -2.28
CA PHE A 29 2.29 -6.50 -1.38
C PHE A 29 1.77 -5.07 -1.47
N SER A 30 1.65 -4.40 -0.32
CA SER A 30 1.27 -3.00 -0.20
C SER A 30 2.25 -2.19 0.65
N TYR A 31 2.52 -0.95 0.24
CA TYR A 31 3.28 -0.02 1.07
C TYR A 31 2.50 0.52 2.27
N GLY A 32 1.17 0.35 2.30
CA GLY A 32 0.34 0.77 3.42
C GLY A 32 0.05 2.27 3.50
N PHE A 33 0.36 3.04 2.43
CA PHE A 33 0.13 4.48 2.38
C PHE A 33 -1.35 4.85 2.50
N ASP A 34 -1.65 5.91 3.23
CA ASP A 34 -3.01 6.42 3.38
C ASP A 34 -3.61 6.89 2.05
N SER A 35 -2.77 7.39 1.13
CA SER A 35 -3.19 7.76 -0.22
C SER A 35 -3.81 6.60 -1.01
N ALA A 36 -3.37 5.35 -0.77
CA ALA A 36 -4.02 4.19 -1.37
C ALA A 36 -5.42 3.99 -0.80
N LYS A 37 -5.58 4.06 0.53
CA LYS A 37 -6.89 3.91 1.20
C LYS A 37 -7.87 4.96 0.71
N GLU A 38 -7.44 6.21 0.63
CA GLU A 38 -8.25 7.32 0.11
C GLU A 38 -8.65 7.10 -1.35
N ASN A 39 -7.72 6.66 -2.19
CA ASN A 39 -8.01 6.41 -3.60
C ASN A 39 -9.01 5.26 -3.76
N TYR A 40 -8.85 4.14 -3.06
CA TYR A 40 -9.80 3.03 -3.12
C TYR A 40 -11.19 3.39 -2.58
N ALA A 41 -11.26 4.20 -1.52
CA ALA A 41 -12.52 4.72 -1.01
C ALA A 41 -13.28 5.57 -2.04
N LYS A 42 -12.58 6.40 -2.83
CA LYS A 42 -13.20 7.21 -3.90
C LYS A 42 -13.87 6.36 -4.99
N TYR A 43 -13.33 5.18 -5.28
CA TYR A 43 -13.92 4.24 -6.25
C TYR A 43 -14.89 3.25 -5.58
N SER A 44 -15.16 3.38 -4.28
CA SER A 44 -15.97 2.43 -3.51
C SER A 44 -15.53 0.96 -3.72
N CYS A 45 -14.22 0.76 -3.87
CA CYS A 45 -13.62 -0.54 -4.16
C CYS A 45 -12.80 -1.00 -2.95
N LYS A 46 -12.98 -2.25 -2.52
CA LYS A 46 -12.18 -2.84 -1.44
C LYS A 46 -10.81 -3.21 -1.99
N PHE A 47 -9.79 -3.17 -1.14
CA PHE A 47 -8.51 -3.79 -1.47
C PHE A 47 -7.89 -4.48 -0.26
N SER A 48 -7.15 -5.54 -0.52
CA SER A 48 -6.35 -6.23 0.48
C SER A 48 -5.05 -6.75 -0.12
N SER A 49 -4.06 -7.01 0.74
CA SER A 49 -2.75 -7.50 0.31
C SER A 49 -2.26 -8.63 1.20
N LEU A 50 -1.55 -9.60 0.62
CA LEU A 50 -1.00 -10.74 1.35
C LEU A 50 0.05 -10.31 2.38
N SER A 51 0.88 -9.32 2.03
CA SER A 51 1.86 -8.73 2.93
C SER A 51 1.93 -7.21 2.73
N ASN A 52 2.69 -6.53 3.61
CA ASN A 52 2.85 -5.09 3.58
C ASN A 52 4.23 -4.65 4.07
N PHE A 53 4.53 -3.36 3.91
CA PHE A 53 5.81 -2.76 4.26
C PHE A 53 6.14 -2.85 5.75
N ASP A 54 5.16 -2.66 6.64
CA ASP A 54 5.37 -2.80 8.09
C ASP A 54 5.83 -4.22 8.45
N VAL A 55 5.18 -5.24 7.90
CA VAL A 55 5.56 -6.65 8.09
C VAL A 55 6.97 -6.92 7.55
N LEU A 56 7.29 -6.40 6.36
CA LEU A 56 8.61 -6.55 5.75
C LEU A 56 9.71 -5.93 6.63
N ILE A 57 9.55 -4.68 7.07
CA ILE A 57 10.58 -4.00 7.87
C ILE A 57 10.78 -4.68 9.22
N LYS A 58 9.71 -5.13 9.88
CA LYS A 58 9.81 -5.91 11.12
C LYS A 58 10.56 -7.21 10.92
N LEU A 59 10.28 -7.92 9.81
CA LEU A 59 10.98 -9.16 9.48
C LEU A 59 12.48 -8.91 9.24
N LEU A 60 12.82 -7.86 8.48
CA LEU A 60 14.21 -7.52 8.20
C LEU A 60 14.99 -7.17 9.46
N ALA A 61 14.36 -6.45 10.39
CA ALA A 61 14.91 -6.13 11.70
C ALA A 61 15.09 -7.38 12.59
N GLN A 62 14.20 -8.38 12.47
CA GLN A 62 14.32 -9.65 13.18
C GLN A 62 15.38 -10.58 12.58
N SER A 63 15.67 -10.44 11.28
CA SER A 63 16.67 -11.24 10.58
C SER A 63 18.07 -10.61 10.59
N ASP A 64 18.29 -9.56 11.39
CA ASP A 64 19.53 -8.77 11.44
C ASP A 64 19.98 -8.20 10.08
N TYR A 65 19.04 -8.08 9.12
CA TYR A 65 19.27 -7.43 7.83
C TYR A 65 19.19 -5.91 7.95
N LEU A 66 18.41 -5.42 8.92
CA LEU A 66 18.37 -4.02 9.34
C LEU A 66 18.62 -3.94 10.84
N THR A 67 19.35 -2.90 11.26
CA THR A 67 19.37 -2.50 12.67
C THR A 67 18.00 -1.96 13.09
N GLN A 68 17.74 -1.91 14.40
CA GLN A 68 16.50 -1.36 14.93
C GLN A 68 16.32 0.12 14.56
N ASP A 69 17.41 0.88 14.49
CA ASP A 69 17.39 2.29 14.08
C ASP A 69 17.07 2.44 12.59
N GLU A 70 17.66 1.63 11.71
CA GLU A 70 17.32 1.63 10.28
C GLU A 70 15.87 1.22 10.04
N ALA A 71 15.38 0.22 10.76
CA ALA A 71 13.99 -0.20 10.70
C ALA A 71 13.04 0.93 11.14
N LYS A 72 13.39 1.66 12.22
CA LYS A 72 12.62 2.82 12.68
C LYS A 72 12.59 3.93 11.64
N ILE A 73 13.74 4.29 11.06
CA ILE A 73 13.87 5.26 9.98
C ILE A 73 12.98 4.86 8.79
N ALA A 74 13.01 3.59 8.38
CA ALA A 74 12.19 3.09 7.27
C ALA A 74 10.69 3.19 7.57
N LEU A 75 10.25 2.84 8.79
CA LEU A 75 8.86 2.96 9.21
C LEU A 75 8.40 4.42 9.28
N GLU A 76 9.24 5.33 9.77
CA GLU A 76 8.94 6.76 9.80
C GLU A 76 8.81 7.34 8.38
N TRP A 77 9.71 6.98 7.47
CA TRP A 77 9.61 7.32 6.05
C TRP A 77 8.26 6.89 5.46
N SER A 78 7.81 5.68 5.77
CA SER A 78 6.57 5.13 5.20
C SER A 78 5.31 5.93 5.57
N LYS A 79 5.32 6.71 6.67
CA LYS A 79 4.19 7.53 7.10
C LYS A 79 3.99 8.77 6.23
N ASN A 80 5.07 9.38 5.75
CA ASN A 80 4.99 10.56 4.91
C ASN A 80 6.18 10.64 3.93
N PRO A 81 6.23 9.74 2.93
CA PRO A 81 7.37 9.63 2.04
C PRO A 81 7.60 10.90 1.20
N GLU A 82 6.56 11.72 0.97
CA GLU A 82 6.66 12.96 0.19
C GLU A 82 7.32 14.13 0.95
N LYS A 83 7.27 14.10 2.29
CA LYS A 83 7.90 15.12 3.16
C LYS A 83 9.19 14.66 3.81
N TRP A 84 9.61 13.41 3.58
CA TRP A 84 10.80 12.85 4.20
C TRP A 84 12.08 13.57 3.73
N GLY A 85 12.95 13.95 4.65
CA GLY A 85 14.24 14.58 4.35
C GLY A 85 14.18 16.01 3.81
N ARG A 86 13.04 16.69 3.98
CA ARG A 86 12.88 18.12 3.72
C ARG A 86 12.81 18.92 5.00
#